data_AF-A0A4V4HEM4-F1
#
_entry.id   AF-A0A4V4HEM4-F1
#
_cell.length_a   1.000
_cell.length_b   1.000
_cell.length_c   1.000
_cell.angle_alpha   90.00
_cell.angle_beta   90.00
_cell.angle_gamma   90.00
#
_symmetry.space_group_name_H-M   'P 1'
#
loop_
_entity.id
_entity.type
_entity.pdbx_description
1 polymer ?
#
loop_
_entity_poly.entity_id
_entity_poly.type
_entity_poly.pdbx_seq_one_letter_code
_entity_poly.pdbx_strand_id
1 'polypeptide(L)'
;MTESTAQPLPSSSKTLPPLLIPEAIGFAPQLLLDDVINVANNAVQDAIDGMEGLLQKWADERVGPEDSTQEIEQGLVLFQTLLEYHTDLAFDFFEAWALKNIFACPPDLPMVLPHHEGLDLTTTPEREKELMDEISSLRERLLNERQTQKLLTRAIRVSRQQRLRADKRFERLSALDSPRMDVLARLPPQLLAMHEALTNLPPLGPETIAALTQIPMTEPGKRQWETSKAGYLNWAVNQLLQRSNKSGVSTTVAELSRDVAEVGSAIQMREACEKADLMRNDLRDLEPMEE
;
A
#
# COMPACT_ATOMS: atom_id res chain seq x y z
N MET A 1 -16.66 -68.47 -61.94
CA MET A 1 -15.66 -68.63 -60.87
C MET A 1 -14.84 -67.36 -60.84
N THR A 2 -15.23 -66.42 -59.98
CA THR A 2 -14.49 -65.17 -59.75
C THR A 2 -14.51 -64.95 -58.24
N GLU A 3 -13.33 -65.04 -57.66
CA GLU A 3 -13.07 -65.04 -56.24
C GLU A 3 -13.46 -63.71 -55.59
N SER A 4 -14.19 -63.82 -54.48
CA SER A 4 -14.57 -62.73 -53.60
C SER A 4 -13.38 -62.42 -52.69
N THR A 5 -12.60 -61.40 -53.04
CA THR A 5 -11.56 -60.84 -52.18
C THR A 5 -12.20 -60.11 -51.00
N ALA A 6 -12.27 -60.79 -49.84
CA ALA A 6 -12.61 -60.16 -48.57
C ALA A 6 -11.45 -59.25 -48.13
N GLN A 7 -11.73 -57.95 -47.97
CA GLN A 7 -10.82 -57.00 -47.34
C GLN A 7 -10.74 -57.29 -45.82
N PRO A 8 -9.54 -57.30 -45.21
CA PRO A 8 -9.42 -57.38 -43.76
C PRO A 8 -9.72 -56.03 -43.11
N LEU A 9 -10.52 -56.05 -42.04
CA LEU A 9 -10.77 -54.91 -41.15
C LEU A 9 -9.43 -54.41 -40.54
N PRO A 10 -9.20 -53.09 -40.45
CA PRO A 10 -8.02 -52.58 -39.76
C PRO A 10 -8.18 -52.76 -38.25
N SER A 11 -7.43 -53.69 -37.66
CA SER A 11 -7.22 -53.75 -36.21
C SER A 11 -6.34 -52.58 -35.79
N SER A 12 -6.95 -51.40 -35.60
CA SER A 12 -6.32 -50.32 -34.87
C SER A 12 -6.26 -50.75 -33.41
N SER A 13 -5.10 -51.25 -32.97
CA SER A 13 -4.78 -51.34 -31.56
C SER A 13 -4.82 -49.91 -31.01
N LYS A 14 -5.97 -49.49 -30.47
CA LYS A 14 -6.13 -48.23 -29.75
C LYS A 14 -5.32 -48.33 -28.47
N THR A 15 -4.02 -48.08 -28.55
CA THR A 15 -3.23 -47.76 -27.36
C THR A 15 -3.84 -46.52 -26.73
N LEU A 16 -4.42 -46.67 -25.53
CA LEU A 16 -4.89 -45.54 -24.74
C LEU A 16 -3.72 -44.59 -24.49
N PRO A 17 -3.98 -43.27 -24.44
CA PRO A 17 -2.93 -42.32 -24.07
C PRO A 17 -2.42 -42.67 -22.67
N PRO A 18 -1.09 -42.83 -22.48
CA PRO A 18 -0.51 -43.19 -21.18
C PRO A 18 -0.77 -42.13 -20.08
N LEU A 19 -1.28 -40.96 -20.47
CA LEU A 19 -1.56 -39.82 -19.60
C LEU A 19 -2.96 -39.85 -18.98
N LEU A 20 -3.86 -40.71 -19.45
CA LEU A 20 -5.25 -40.75 -18.96
C LEU A 20 -5.34 -41.03 -17.45
N ILE A 21 -4.50 -41.94 -16.97
CA ILE A 21 -4.49 -42.38 -15.58
C ILE A 21 -3.83 -41.33 -14.68
N PRO A 22 -2.64 -40.79 -15.02
CA PRO A 22 -2.07 -39.65 -14.30
C PRO A 22 -3.01 -38.44 -14.27
N GLU A 23 -3.76 -38.20 -15.34
CA GLU A 23 -4.73 -37.10 -15.41
C GLU A 23 -5.96 -37.35 -14.50
N ALA A 24 -6.46 -38.59 -14.43
CA ALA A 24 -7.58 -38.96 -13.58
C ALA A 24 -7.25 -38.88 -12.08
N ILE A 25 -6.03 -39.31 -11.73
CA ILE A 25 -5.59 -39.42 -10.34
C ILE A 25 -4.89 -38.13 -9.87
N GLY A 26 -4.39 -37.30 -10.80
CA GLY A 26 -3.70 -36.05 -10.53
C GLY A 26 -2.21 -36.22 -10.18
N PHE A 27 -1.70 -37.45 -10.17
CA PHE A 27 -0.28 -37.76 -9.97
C PHE A 27 0.13 -39.01 -10.75
N ALA A 28 1.43 -39.19 -10.97
CA ALA A 28 1.96 -40.39 -11.61
C ALA A 28 1.93 -41.59 -10.65
N PRO A 29 1.30 -42.73 -11.01
CA PRO A 29 1.19 -43.88 -10.11
C PRO A 29 2.50 -44.44 -9.57
N GLN A 30 3.59 -44.26 -10.32
CA GLN A 30 4.95 -44.64 -9.90
C GLN A 30 5.35 -43.94 -8.59
N LEU A 31 5.02 -42.65 -8.42
CA LEU A 31 5.35 -41.90 -7.20
C LEU A 31 4.67 -42.49 -5.96
N LEU A 32 3.42 -42.94 -6.10
CA LEU A 32 2.71 -43.61 -5.01
C LEU A 32 3.40 -44.93 -4.64
N LEU A 33 3.84 -45.70 -5.64
CA LEU A 33 4.51 -46.98 -5.41
C LEU A 33 5.88 -46.76 -4.76
N ASP A 34 6.64 -45.76 -5.20
CA ASP A 34 7.90 -45.36 -4.58
C ASP A 34 7.70 -44.97 -3.10
N ASP A 35 6.68 -44.15 -2.81
CA ASP A 35 6.34 -43.76 -1.43
C ASP A 35 5.96 -44.96 -0.56
N VAL A 36 5.20 -45.92 -1.11
CA VAL A 36 4.83 -47.16 -0.40
C VAL A 36 6.07 -48.01 -0.09
N ILE A 37 7.00 -48.15 -1.06
CA ILE A 37 8.25 -48.89 -0.88
C ILE A 37 9.11 -48.21 0.20
N ASN A 38 9.22 -46.89 0.16
CA ASN A 38 9.95 -46.12 1.17
C ASN A 38 9.37 -46.33 2.57
N VAL A 39 8.05 -46.25 2.73
CA VAL A 39 7.38 -46.50 4.02
C VAL A 39 7.58 -47.93 4.49
N ALA A 40 7.53 -48.91 3.58
CA ALA A 40 7.74 -50.31 3.93
C ALA A 40 9.18 -50.58 4.38
N ASN A 41 10.18 -50.02 3.70
CA ASN A 41 11.59 -50.17 4.09
C ASN A 41 11.86 -49.53 5.45
N ASN A 42 11.28 -48.36 5.72
CA ASN A 42 11.36 -47.75 7.06
C ASN A 42 10.71 -48.64 8.13
N ALA A 43 9.54 -49.23 7.84
CA ALA A 43 8.87 -50.14 8.77
C ALA A 43 9.65 -51.45 9.02
N VAL A 44 10.36 -51.95 8.00
CA VAL A 44 11.28 -53.10 8.14
C VAL A 44 12.44 -52.74 9.06
N GLN A 45 13.06 -51.57 8.87
CA GLN A 45 14.12 -51.09 9.74
C GLN A 45 13.64 -50.92 11.18
N ASP A 46 12.51 -50.25 11.40
CA ASP A 46 11.91 -50.06 12.72
C ASP A 46 11.62 -51.40 13.43
N ALA A 47 11.20 -52.42 12.67
CA ALA A 47 10.96 -53.76 13.19
C ALA A 47 12.25 -54.48 13.60
N ILE A 48 13.33 -54.32 12.83
CA ILE A 48 14.65 -54.88 13.13
C ILE A 48 15.23 -54.20 14.38
N ASP A 49 15.18 -52.87 14.46
CA ASP A 49 15.65 -52.10 15.61
C ASP A 49 14.86 -52.50 16.88
N GLY A 50 13.55 -52.71 16.75
CA GLY A 50 12.70 -53.22 17.83
C GLY A 50 13.07 -54.65 18.26
N MET A 51 13.46 -55.50 17.32
CA MET A 51 13.90 -56.88 17.58
C MET A 51 15.27 -56.91 18.26
N GLU A 52 16.21 -56.08 17.81
CA GLU A 52 17.53 -55.91 18.43
C GLU A 52 17.38 -55.52 19.92
N GLY A 53 16.57 -54.50 20.19
CA GLY A 53 16.32 -54.05 21.56
C GLY A 53 15.64 -55.08 22.46
N LEU A 54 14.89 -56.04 21.90
CA LEU A 54 14.31 -57.17 22.64
C LEU A 54 15.34 -58.29 22.88
N LEU A 55 16.10 -58.65 21.85
CA LEU A 55 17.11 -59.70 21.92
C LEU A 55 18.25 -59.32 22.88
N GLN A 56 18.66 -58.05 22.90
CA GLN A 56 19.68 -57.56 23.81
C GLN A 56 19.23 -57.63 25.27
N LYS A 57 17.99 -57.22 25.58
CA LYS A 57 17.40 -57.39 26.92
C LYS A 57 17.34 -58.86 27.34
N TRP A 58 16.99 -59.76 26.42
CA TRP A 58 16.93 -61.19 26.69
C TRP A 58 18.32 -61.80 26.92
N ALA A 59 19.34 -61.31 26.22
CA ALA A 59 20.73 -61.74 26.40
C ALA A 59 21.26 -61.31 27.77
N ASP A 60 21.06 -60.04 28.15
CA ASP A 60 21.49 -59.47 29.43
C ASP A 60 20.90 -60.21 30.65
N GLU A 61 19.68 -60.74 30.52
CA GLU A 61 19.00 -61.49 31.59
C GLU A 61 19.50 -62.94 31.77
N ARG A 62 20.13 -63.55 30.76
CA ARG A 62 20.37 -65.01 30.73
C ARG A 62 21.83 -65.43 30.58
N VAL A 63 22.68 -64.66 29.90
CA VAL A 63 24.05 -65.08 29.57
C VAL A 63 24.99 -63.90 29.81
N GLY A 64 26.17 -64.15 30.38
CA GLY A 64 27.17 -63.11 30.61
C GLY A 64 27.55 -62.34 29.33
N PRO A 65 28.02 -61.09 29.46
CA PRO A 65 27.85 -60.03 28.45
C PRO A 65 28.64 -60.13 27.13
N GLU A 66 29.61 -61.04 26.98
CA GLU A 66 30.63 -60.87 25.91
C GLU A 66 30.54 -61.83 24.71
N ASP A 67 30.08 -63.08 24.88
CA ASP A 67 30.10 -64.04 23.75
C ASP A 67 28.74 -64.13 23.01
N SER A 68 27.61 -63.94 23.69
CA SER A 68 26.28 -64.07 23.09
C SER A 68 25.80 -62.85 22.32
N THR A 69 26.33 -61.67 22.63
CA THR A 69 25.98 -60.41 21.95
C THR A 69 26.47 -60.41 20.50
N GLN A 70 27.69 -60.90 20.27
CA GLN A 70 28.27 -60.98 18.93
C GLN A 70 27.53 -61.98 18.01
N GLU A 71 27.06 -63.12 18.54
CA GLU A 71 26.26 -64.08 17.77
C GLU A 71 24.88 -63.51 17.41
N ILE A 72 24.27 -62.74 18.32
CA ILE A 72 22.99 -62.07 18.09
C ILE A 72 23.13 -60.99 17.03
N GLU A 73 24.16 -60.14 17.10
CA GLU A 73 24.43 -59.11 16.10
C GLU A 73 24.64 -59.74 14.71
N GLN A 74 25.43 -60.81 14.62
CA GLN A 74 25.64 -61.53 13.34
C GLN A 74 24.34 -62.16 12.82
N GLY A 75 23.55 -62.78 13.69
CA GLY A 75 22.26 -63.35 13.33
C GLY A 75 21.26 -62.30 12.85
N LEU A 76 21.25 -61.12 13.49
CA LEU A 76 20.40 -60.00 13.14
C LEU A 76 20.77 -59.39 11.79
N VAL A 77 22.08 -59.23 11.51
CA VAL A 77 22.55 -58.76 10.19
C VAL A 77 22.18 -59.76 9.08
N LEU A 78 22.30 -61.07 9.33
CA LEU A 78 21.88 -62.09 8.37
C LEU A 78 20.36 -62.09 8.16
N PHE A 79 19.58 -61.87 9.21
CA PHE A 79 18.13 -61.75 9.12
C PHE A 79 17.71 -60.49 8.36
N GLN A 80 18.32 -59.35 8.66
CA GLN A 80 18.09 -58.08 7.96
C GLN A 80 18.34 -58.23 6.47
N THR A 81 19.51 -58.73 6.07
CA THR A 81 19.85 -58.89 4.65
C THR A 81 18.92 -59.86 3.92
N LEU A 82 18.47 -60.92 4.58
CA LEU A 82 17.48 -61.85 4.04
C LEU A 82 16.10 -61.18 3.90
N LEU A 83 15.69 -60.41 4.90
CA LEU A 83 14.41 -59.72 4.90
C LEU A 83 14.38 -58.65 3.79
N GLU A 84 15.41 -57.80 3.71
CA GLU A 84 15.60 -56.80 2.65
C GLU A 84 15.51 -57.41 1.26
N TYR A 85 16.24 -58.52 1.02
CA TYR A 85 16.20 -59.21 -0.27
C TYR A 85 14.79 -59.69 -0.65
N HIS A 86 14.06 -60.26 0.30
CA HIS A 86 12.71 -60.76 0.03
C HIS A 86 11.68 -59.64 -0.07
N THR A 87 11.82 -58.56 0.70
CA THR A 87 10.94 -57.40 0.63
C THR A 87 11.12 -56.67 -0.69
N ASP A 88 12.36 -56.44 -1.13
CA ASP A 88 12.65 -55.80 -2.43
C ASP A 88 12.02 -56.59 -3.57
N LEU A 89 12.24 -57.92 -3.60
CA LEU A 89 11.66 -58.79 -4.63
C LEU A 89 10.13 -58.77 -4.61
N ALA A 90 9.51 -58.79 -3.43
CA ALA A 90 8.06 -58.74 -3.30
C ALA A 90 7.50 -57.38 -3.76
N PHE A 91 8.19 -56.29 -3.46
CA PHE A 91 7.79 -54.96 -3.87
C PHE A 91 7.99 -54.71 -5.36
N ASP A 92 9.04 -55.25 -5.99
CA ASP A 92 9.20 -55.25 -7.46
C ASP A 92 8.01 -55.94 -8.15
N PHE A 93 7.59 -57.11 -7.63
CA PHE A 93 6.42 -57.81 -8.15
C PHE A 93 5.12 -57.05 -7.91
N PHE A 94 4.98 -56.43 -6.74
CA PHE A 94 3.83 -55.60 -6.42
C PHE A 94 3.75 -54.38 -7.33
N GLU A 95 4.86 -53.68 -7.56
CA GLU A 95 4.94 -52.52 -8.45
C GLU A 95 4.52 -52.90 -9.87
N ALA A 96 5.15 -53.96 -10.42
CA ALA A 96 4.83 -54.44 -11.75
C ALA A 96 3.38 -54.93 -11.88
N TRP A 97 2.83 -55.55 -10.84
CA TRP A 97 1.44 -56.00 -10.82
C TRP A 97 0.46 -54.83 -10.71
N ALA A 98 0.75 -53.85 -9.86
CA ALA A 98 -0.08 -52.66 -9.65
C ALA A 98 -0.18 -51.82 -10.93
N LEU A 99 0.95 -51.58 -11.62
CA LEU A 99 0.97 -50.86 -12.89
C LEU A 99 0.22 -51.60 -14.01
N LYS A 100 0.18 -52.93 -13.98
CA LYS A 100 -0.50 -53.74 -15.00
C LYS A 100 -1.99 -53.99 -14.74
N ASN A 101 -2.46 -53.88 -13.49
CA ASN A 101 -3.84 -54.24 -13.12
C ASN A 101 -4.62 -53.08 -12.51
N ILE A 102 -4.05 -52.41 -11.50
CA ILE A 102 -4.73 -51.33 -10.78
C ILE A 102 -4.66 -50.05 -11.61
N PHE A 103 -3.45 -49.69 -12.05
CA PHE A 103 -3.18 -48.50 -12.86
C PHE A 103 -3.13 -48.81 -14.34
N ALA A 104 -3.92 -49.79 -14.79
CA ALA A 104 -4.11 -50.11 -16.20
C ALA A 104 -5.58 -49.94 -16.58
N CYS A 105 -5.82 -49.22 -17.67
CA CYS A 105 -7.14 -49.11 -18.25
C CYS A 105 -7.19 -49.95 -19.53
N PRO A 106 -8.22 -50.78 -19.73
CA PRO A 106 -8.36 -51.58 -20.95
C PRO A 106 -8.55 -50.68 -22.18
N PRO A 107 -7.83 -50.94 -23.29
CA PRO A 107 -7.81 -50.07 -24.47
C PRO A 107 -9.17 -49.86 -25.16
N ASP A 108 -10.11 -50.77 -24.91
CA ASP A 108 -11.42 -50.80 -25.54
C ASP A 108 -12.48 -50.00 -24.78
N LEU A 109 -12.17 -49.46 -23.61
CA LEU A 109 -13.13 -48.72 -22.79
C LEU A 109 -13.06 -47.20 -23.09
N PRO A 110 -14.12 -46.58 -23.63
CA PRO A 110 -14.18 -45.13 -23.80
C PRO A 110 -14.40 -44.45 -22.44
N MET A 111 -13.32 -44.16 -21.73
CA MET A 111 -13.34 -43.41 -20.48
C MET A 111 -13.28 -41.91 -20.78
N VAL A 112 -14.28 -41.17 -20.31
CA VAL A 112 -14.31 -39.69 -20.35
C VAL A 112 -14.12 -39.20 -18.91
N LEU A 113 -13.10 -38.37 -18.69
CA LEU A 113 -12.88 -37.81 -17.35
C LEU A 113 -13.89 -36.68 -17.09
N PRO A 114 -14.26 -36.40 -15.83
CA PRO A 114 -15.21 -35.35 -15.52
C PRO A 114 -14.82 -33.97 -16.09
N HIS A 115 -13.52 -33.65 -16.12
CA HIS A 115 -13.03 -32.38 -16.68
C HIS A 115 -12.90 -32.39 -18.21
N HIS A 116 -13.15 -33.53 -18.87
CA HIS A 116 -13.34 -33.59 -20.31
C HIS A 116 -14.79 -33.32 -20.72
N GLU A 117 -15.72 -33.23 -19.75
CA GLU A 117 -17.10 -32.86 -19.99
C GLU A 117 -17.17 -31.40 -20.46
N GLY A 118 -17.56 -31.18 -21.72
CA GLY A 118 -17.62 -29.86 -22.34
C GLY A 118 -16.35 -29.42 -23.07
N LEU A 119 -15.39 -30.32 -23.29
CA LEU A 119 -14.22 -30.05 -24.12
C LEU A 119 -14.60 -30.05 -25.61
N ASP A 120 -14.80 -28.86 -26.18
CA ASP A 120 -15.07 -28.66 -27.61
C ASP A 120 -13.76 -28.72 -28.42
N LEU A 121 -13.38 -29.93 -28.84
CA LEU A 121 -12.23 -30.18 -29.73
C LEU A 121 -12.42 -29.64 -31.17
N THR A 122 -13.59 -29.06 -31.48
CA THR A 122 -13.91 -28.47 -32.79
C THR A 122 -13.46 -27.02 -32.91
N THR A 123 -12.86 -26.45 -31.87
CA THR A 123 -12.41 -25.05 -31.88
C THR A 123 -11.27 -24.85 -32.88
N THR A 124 -11.40 -23.86 -33.76
CA THR A 124 -10.37 -23.51 -34.73
C THR A 124 -9.20 -22.80 -34.06
N PRO A 125 -7.95 -22.98 -34.51
CA PRO A 125 -6.76 -22.34 -33.92
C PRO A 125 -6.78 -20.80 -34.03
N GLU A 126 -7.57 -20.25 -34.95
CA GLU A 126 -7.80 -18.80 -35.06
C GLU A 126 -8.61 -18.30 -33.86
N ARG A 127 -9.66 -19.03 -33.49
CA ARG A 127 -10.50 -18.68 -32.34
C ARG A 127 -9.75 -18.76 -31.01
N GLU A 128 -8.84 -19.72 -30.85
CA GLU A 128 -7.97 -19.80 -29.67
C GLU A 128 -7.06 -18.58 -29.56
N LYS A 129 -6.48 -18.12 -30.67
CA LYS A 129 -5.66 -16.91 -30.71
C LYS A 129 -6.48 -15.67 -30.36
N GLU A 130 -7.67 -15.52 -30.94
CA GLU A 130 -8.58 -14.42 -30.58
C GLU A 130 -8.90 -14.40 -29.08
N LEU A 131 -9.18 -15.55 -28.47
CA LEU A 131 -9.45 -15.65 -27.04
C LEU A 131 -8.21 -15.32 -26.21
N MET A 132 -7.02 -15.74 -26.64
CA MET A 132 -5.77 -15.39 -25.96
C MET A 132 -5.46 -13.89 -26.05
N ASP A 133 -5.75 -13.26 -27.18
CA ASP A 133 -5.65 -11.81 -27.37
C ASP A 133 -6.71 -11.06 -26.55
N GLU A 134 -7.92 -11.62 -26.42
CA GLU A 134 -8.94 -11.08 -25.52
C GLU A 134 -8.47 -11.14 -24.07
N ILE A 135 -7.93 -12.28 -23.62
CA ILE A 135 -7.37 -12.45 -22.27
C ILE A 135 -6.23 -11.47 -22.01
N SER A 136 -5.32 -11.26 -22.97
CA SER A 136 -4.22 -10.30 -22.81
C SER A 136 -4.75 -8.87 -22.69
N SER A 137 -5.71 -8.49 -23.53
CA SER A 137 -6.36 -7.18 -23.45
C SER A 137 -7.10 -6.96 -22.11
N LEU A 138 -7.74 -8.00 -21.58
CA LEU A 138 -8.41 -7.95 -20.28
C LEU A 138 -7.41 -7.84 -19.13
N ARG A 139 -6.27 -8.53 -19.22
CA ARG A 139 -5.17 -8.39 -18.24
C ARG A 139 -4.64 -6.96 -18.23
N GLU A 140 -4.40 -6.36 -19.39
CA GLU A 140 -3.96 -4.97 -19.48
C GLU A 140 -4.99 -3.99 -18.89
N ARG A 141 -6.27 -4.16 -19.22
CA ARG A 141 -7.36 -3.35 -18.64
C ARG A 141 -7.38 -3.48 -17.12
N LEU A 142 -7.24 -4.68 -16.58
CA LEU A 142 -7.25 -4.93 -15.14
C LEU A 142 -6.02 -4.30 -14.45
N LEU A 143 -4.86 -4.29 -15.09
CA LEU A 143 -3.69 -3.56 -14.58
C LEU A 143 -3.93 -2.05 -14.55
N ASN A 144 -4.49 -1.49 -15.62
CA ASN A 144 -4.85 -0.07 -15.68
C ASN A 144 -5.84 0.30 -14.57
N GLU A 145 -6.89 -0.51 -14.36
CA GLU A 145 -7.87 -0.29 -13.29
C GLU A 145 -7.23 -0.39 -11.89
N ARG A 146 -6.29 -1.32 -11.68
CA ARG A 146 -5.54 -1.39 -10.41
C ARG A 146 -4.68 -0.14 -10.20
N GLN A 147 -4.06 0.40 -11.25
CA GLN A 147 -3.24 1.60 -11.16
C GLN A 147 -4.10 2.84 -10.88
N THR A 148 -5.22 3.01 -11.57
CA THR A 148 -6.18 4.11 -11.31
C THR A 148 -6.73 4.02 -9.89
N GLN A 149 -7.09 2.82 -9.41
CA GLN A 149 -7.56 2.61 -8.05
C GLN A 149 -6.51 3.04 -7.00
N LYS A 150 -5.23 2.72 -7.20
CA LYS A 150 -4.14 3.17 -6.33
C LYS A 150 -4.03 4.70 -6.32
N LEU A 151 -4.07 5.34 -7.49
CA LEU A 151 -4.00 6.79 -7.63
C LEU A 151 -5.20 7.48 -6.94
N LEU A 152 -6.41 6.99 -7.16
CA LEU A 152 -7.63 7.51 -6.54
C LEU A 152 -7.57 7.38 -5.01
N THR A 153 -7.09 6.24 -4.50
CA THR A 153 -6.91 6.03 -3.06
C THR A 153 -5.92 7.03 -2.47
N ARG A 154 -4.82 7.30 -3.16
CA ARG A 154 -3.84 8.33 -2.77
C ARG A 154 -4.48 9.73 -2.79
N ALA A 155 -5.22 10.07 -3.85
CA ALA A 155 -5.89 11.35 -3.99
C ALA A 155 -6.93 11.59 -2.88
N ILE A 156 -7.73 10.58 -2.53
CA ILE A 156 -8.68 10.64 -1.42
C ILE A 156 -7.96 10.92 -0.09
N ARG A 157 -6.81 10.28 0.16
CA ARG A 157 -6.01 10.51 1.37
C ARG A 157 -5.51 11.95 1.45
N VAL A 158 -4.97 12.48 0.35
CA VAL A 158 -4.50 13.86 0.27
C VAL A 158 -5.65 14.85 0.45
N SER A 159 -6.79 14.63 -0.23
CA SER A 159 -7.99 15.46 -0.12
C SER A 159 -8.53 15.49 1.32
N ARG A 160 -8.59 14.35 2.01
CA ARG A 160 -8.98 14.28 3.43
C ARG A 160 -8.05 15.10 4.32
N GLN A 161 -6.73 15.01 4.10
CA GLN A 161 -5.77 15.81 4.86
C GLN A 161 -5.92 17.31 4.59
N GLN A 162 -6.12 17.70 3.32
CA GLN A 162 -6.36 19.10 2.95
C GLN A 162 -7.64 19.64 3.59
N ARG A 163 -8.71 18.85 3.61
CA ARG A 163 -9.96 19.19 4.28
C ARG A 163 -9.74 19.41 5.78
N LEU A 164 -9.08 18.49 6.47
CA LEU A 164 -8.76 18.66 7.90
C LEU A 164 -7.92 19.93 8.17
N ARG A 165 -7.00 20.29 7.27
CA ARG A 165 -6.23 21.55 7.38
C ARG A 165 -7.10 22.78 7.10
N ALA A 166 -8.04 22.71 6.17
CA ALA A 166 -8.99 23.78 5.91
C ALA A 166 -9.93 23.97 7.10
N ASP A 167 -10.45 22.88 7.68
CA ASP A 167 -11.32 22.90 8.85
C ASP A 167 -10.60 23.54 10.06
N LYS A 168 -9.35 23.14 10.36
CA LYS A 168 -8.55 23.79 11.42
C LYS A 168 -8.28 25.27 11.17
N ARG A 169 -8.10 25.68 9.90
CA ARG A 169 -7.95 27.09 9.54
C ARG A 169 -9.26 27.84 9.73
N PHE A 170 -10.37 27.23 9.34
CA PHE A 170 -11.70 27.76 9.56
C PHE A 170 -11.99 27.95 11.04
N GLU A 171 -11.71 26.97 11.91
CA GLU A 171 -11.87 27.09 13.36
C GLU A 171 -11.07 28.26 13.95
N ARG A 172 -9.85 28.49 13.47
CA ARG A 172 -9.03 29.64 13.88
C ARG A 172 -9.62 30.97 13.43
N LEU A 173 -10.15 31.04 12.21
CA LEU A 173 -10.77 32.24 11.68
C LEU A 173 -12.14 32.50 12.32
N SER A 174 -12.93 31.45 12.59
CA SER A 174 -14.21 31.58 13.29
C SER A 174 -14.02 32.05 14.73
N ALA A 175 -12.88 31.76 15.37
CA ALA A 175 -12.55 32.35 16.67
C ALA A 175 -12.30 33.87 16.60
N LEU A 176 -11.92 34.40 15.43
CA LEU A 176 -11.78 35.84 15.17
C LEU A 176 -13.11 36.49 14.79
N ASP A 177 -14.10 35.69 14.36
CA ASP A 177 -15.49 36.08 14.12
C ASP A 177 -16.18 36.36 15.46
N SER A 178 -15.68 37.40 16.12
CA SER A 178 -16.16 37.95 17.37
C SER A 178 -16.94 39.23 17.05
N PRO A 179 -17.88 39.68 17.90
CA PRO A 179 -18.66 40.89 17.67
C PRO A 179 -17.80 42.17 17.55
N ARG A 180 -16.49 42.09 17.84
CA ARG A 180 -15.53 43.16 17.59
C ARG A 180 -15.27 43.38 16.11
N MET A 181 -15.29 42.33 15.29
CA MET A 181 -15.17 42.47 13.84
C MET A 181 -16.38 43.16 13.23
N ASP A 182 -17.59 42.94 13.76
CA ASP A 182 -18.79 43.70 13.36
C ASP A 182 -18.67 45.19 13.66
N VAL A 183 -18.08 45.54 14.81
CA VAL A 183 -17.80 46.94 15.18
C VAL A 183 -16.74 47.52 14.24
N LEU A 184 -15.64 46.80 13.99
CA LEU A 184 -14.58 47.24 13.08
C LEU A 184 -15.07 47.35 11.63
N ALA A 185 -16.00 46.48 11.19
CA ALA A 185 -16.61 46.54 9.86
C ALA A 185 -17.52 47.77 9.69
N ARG A 186 -18.04 48.34 10.78
CA ARG A 186 -18.85 49.58 10.78
C ARG A 186 -18.03 50.86 10.84
N LEU A 187 -16.74 50.79 11.17
CA LEU A 187 -15.87 51.98 11.24
C LEU A 187 -15.53 52.60 9.87
N PRO A 188 -15.21 51.84 8.81
CA PRO A 188 -14.93 52.40 7.49
C PRO A 188 -16.04 53.32 6.95
N PRO A 189 -17.34 52.94 6.95
CA PRO A 189 -18.37 53.84 6.46
C PRO A 189 -18.54 55.08 7.36
N GLN A 190 -18.30 54.98 8.67
CA GLN A 190 -18.30 56.15 9.57
C GLN A 190 -17.12 57.08 9.31
N LEU A 191 -15.93 56.54 9.07
CA LEU A 191 -14.73 57.31 8.73
C LEU A 191 -14.86 57.96 7.35
N LEU A 192 -15.46 57.27 6.38
CA LEU A 192 -15.79 57.83 5.07
C LEU A 192 -16.82 58.95 5.19
N ALA A 193 -17.90 58.75 5.95
CA ALA A 193 -18.89 59.80 6.21
C ALA A 193 -18.29 61.01 6.95
N MET A 194 -17.38 60.78 7.90
CA MET A 194 -16.64 61.84 8.58
C MET A 194 -15.70 62.56 7.63
N HIS A 195 -14.97 61.83 6.78
CA HIS A 195 -14.10 62.40 5.76
C HIS A 195 -14.92 63.25 4.78
N GLU A 196 -16.05 62.75 4.28
CA GLU A 196 -16.96 63.50 3.42
C GLU A 196 -17.50 64.75 4.11
N ALA A 197 -17.88 64.65 5.39
CA ALA A 197 -18.30 65.81 6.18
C ALA A 197 -17.16 66.83 6.36
N LEU A 198 -15.92 66.38 6.55
CA LEU A 198 -14.73 67.23 6.66
C LEU A 198 -14.37 67.89 5.33
N THR A 199 -14.54 67.19 4.21
CA THR A 199 -14.29 67.74 2.87
C THR A 199 -15.42 68.68 2.41
N ASN A 200 -16.63 68.49 2.93
CA ASN A 200 -17.79 69.36 2.66
C ASN A 200 -17.89 70.55 3.64
N LEU A 201 -16.96 70.68 4.60
CA LEU A 201 -16.87 71.89 5.41
C LEU A 201 -16.54 73.08 4.49
N PRO A 202 -17.25 74.21 4.62
CA PRO A 202 -16.88 75.41 3.89
C PRO A 202 -15.44 75.80 4.27
N PRO A 203 -14.61 76.20 3.30
CA PRO A 203 -13.28 76.72 3.60
C PRO A 203 -13.44 77.88 4.58
N LEU A 204 -12.62 77.92 5.63
CA LEU A 204 -12.65 78.97 6.64
C LEU A 204 -12.51 80.33 5.93
N GLY A 205 -13.63 81.03 5.79
CA GLY A 205 -13.65 82.37 5.22
C GLY A 205 -12.86 83.31 6.13
N PRO A 206 -12.27 84.38 5.58
CA PRO A 206 -11.46 85.35 6.35
C PRO A 206 -12.21 85.96 7.55
N GLU A 207 -13.55 85.96 7.52
CA GLU A 207 -14.40 86.45 8.61
C GLU A 207 -14.49 85.48 9.82
N THR A 208 -14.41 84.17 9.58
CA THR A 208 -14.40 83.16 10.65
C THR A 208 -13.04 83.06 11.35
N ILE A 209 -11.96 83.30 10.59
CA ILE A 209 -10.60 83.44 11.11
C ILE A 209 -10.49 84.73 11.94
N ALA A 210 -11.14 85.82 11.51
CA ALA A 210 -11.27 87.05 12.28
C ALA A 210 -12.04 86.84 13.60
N ALA A 211 -13.14 86.08 13.60
CA ALA A 211 -13.90 85.76 14.82
C ALA A 211 -13.13 84.85 15.80
N LEU A 212 -12.34 83.89 15.31
CA LEU A 212 -11.49 83.03 16.14
C LEU A 212 -10.26 83.75 16.70
N THR A 213 -9.75 84.76 15.99
CA THR A 213 -8.63 85.62 16.43
C THR A 213 -9.07 86.78 17.33
N GLN A 214 -10.36 87.13 17.31
CA GLN A 214 -10.96 88.15 18.18
C GLN A 214 -11.54 87.60 19.49
N ILE A 215 -11.35 86.32 19.82
CA ILE A 215 -11.58 85.85 21.18
C ILE A 215 -10.55 86.57 22.07
N PRO A 216 -10.98 87.38 23.06
CA PRO A 216 -10.05 88.13 23.89
C PRO A 216 -9.10 87.14 24.57
N MET A 217 -7.83 87.23 24.20
CA MET A 217 -6.77 86.57 24.91
C MET A 217 -6.82 87.06 26.36
N THR A 218 -6.89 86.11 27.29
CA THR A 218 -6.48 86.20 28.71
C THR A 218 -7.34 87.01 29.68
N GLU A 219 -8.01 86.29 30.59
CA GLU A 219 -7.85 86.59 32.02
C GLU A 219 -6.51 85.98 32.48
N PRO A 220 -5.65 86.71 33.19
CA PRO A 220 -4.36 86.20 33.62
C PRO A 220 -4.54 85.14 34.71
N GLY A 221 -4.28 83.86 34.40
CA GLY A 221 -4.11 82.80 35.42
C GLY A 221 -4.65 81.41 35.11
N LYS A 222 -5.48 81.20 34.07
CA LYS A 222 -6.02 79.87 33.72
C LYS A 222 -5.33 79.25 32.50
N ARG A 223 -5.20 77.91 32.48
CA ARG A 223 -4.48 77.18 31.42
C ARG A 223 -5.32 77.13 30.14
N GLN A 224 -4.67 77.25 28.98
CA GLN A 224 -5.33 77.48 27.67
C GLN A 224 -6.34 76.42 27.23
N TRP A 225 -6.30 75.20 27.79
CA TRP A 225 -7.22 74.12 27.46
C TRP A 225 -8.49 74.08 28.33
N GLU A 226 -8.57 74.89 29.39
CA GLU A 226 -9.70 74.94 30.32
C GLU A 226 -10.76 75.99 29.93
N THR A 227 -10.42 76.95 29.07
CA THR A 227 -11.29 78.09 28.74
C THR A 227 -11.97 77.99 27.37
N SER A 228 -11.45 77.19 26.43
CA SER A 228 -12.15 76.95 25.15
C SER A 228 -11.82 75.59 24.52
N LYS A 229 -12.78 75.05 23.76
CA LYS A 229 -12.65 73.81 22.98
C LYS A 229 -11.50 73.88 21.95
N ALA A 230 -11.24 75.08 21.42
CA ALA A 230 -10.13 75.31 20.49
C ALA A 230 -8.77 75.24 21.19
N GLY A 231 -8.67 75.73 22.43
CA GLY A 231 -7.47 75.61 23.26
C GLY A 231 -7.14 74.17 23.64
N TYR A 232 -8.17 73.36 23.94
CA TYR A 232 -7.98 71.92 24.17
C TYR A 232 -7.46 71.19 22.93
N LEU A 233 -8.00 71.50 21.74
CA LEU A 233 -7.53 70.90 20.49
C LEU A 233 -6.07 71.26 20.19
N ASN A 234 -5.68 72.50 20.38
CA ASN A 234 -4.30 72.92 20.15
C ASN A 234 -3.33 72.27 21.16
N TRP A 235 -3.75 72.13 22.41
CA TRP A 235 -3.00 71.36 23.42
C TRP A 235 -2.89 69.87 23.07
N ALA A 236 -3.99 69.23 22.65
CA ALA A 236 -4.01 67.82 22.31
C ALA A 236 -3.15 67.50 21.08
N VAL A 237 -3.20 68.35 20.06
CA VAL A 237 -2.35 68.25 18.85
C VAL A 237 -0.87 68.42 19.22
N ASN A 238 -0.55 69.42 20.04
CA ASN A 238 0.83 69.63 20.50
C ASN A 238 1.33 68.46 21.35
N GLN A 239 0.45 67.82 22.14
CA GLN A 239 0.81 66.65 22.91
C GLN A 239 1.01 65.40 22.05
N LEU A 240 0.28 65.28 20.94
CA LEU A 240 0.44 64.19 19.98
C LEU A 240 1.73 64.35 19.16
N LEU A 241 2.07 65.59 18.79
CA LEU A 241 3.36 65.95 18.18
C LEU A 241 4.54 65.71 19.13
N GLN A 242 4.39 66.02 20.42
CA GLN A 242 5.43 65.71 21.41
C GLN A 242 5.59 64.21 21.65
N ARG A 243 4.50 63.44 21.53
CA ARG A 243 4.53 61.97 21.60
C ARG A 243 5.14 61.35 20.35
N SER A 244 4.90 61.91 19.16
CA SER A 244 5.59 61.46 17.93
C SER A 244 7.07 61.84 17.92
N ASN A 245 7.46 62.96 18.52
CA ASN A 245 8.89 63.32 18.66
C ASN A 245 9.61 62.52 19.75
N LYS A 246 8.91 62.05 20.79
CA LYS A 246 9.49 61.18 21.85
C LYS A 246 9.49 59.70 21.46
N SER A 247 8.61 59.28 20.56
CA SER A 247 8.55 57.90 20.05
C SER A 247 9.16 57.86 18.66
N GLY A 248 10.46 57.56 18.58
CA GLY A 248 11.14 57.27 17.32
C GLY A 248 10.56 56.03 16.67
N VAL A 249 9.52 56.20 15.84
CA VAL A 249 8.77 55.12 15.15
C VAL A 249 9.40 54.70 13.82
N SER A 250 10.60 55.22 13.47
CA SER A 250 11.26 54.89 12.20
C SER A 250 11.98 53.53 12.21
N THR A 251 12.44 53.03 13.36
CA THR A 251 13.26 51.81 13.43
C THR A 251 12.45 50.52 13.39
N THR A 252 11.27 50.47 14.04
CA THR A 252 10.53 49.20 14.18
C THR A 252 9.80 48.75 12.92
N VAL A 253 9.33 49.66 12.06
CA VAL A 253 8.65 49.32 10.79
C VAL A 253 9.68 48.92 9.72
N ALA A 254 10.88 49.49 9.76
CA ALA A 254 11.99 49.10 8.89
C ALA A 254 12.55 47.71 9.28
N GLU A 255 12.65 47.42 10.57
CA GLU A 255 13.02 46.08 11.07
C GLU A 255 11.94 45.04 10.75
N LEU A 256 10.65 45.34 11.00
CA LEU A 256 9.55 44.42 10.65
C LEU A 256 9.44 44.17 9.14
N SER A 257 9.66 45.18 8.29
CA SER A 257 9.63 44.95 6.84
C SER A 257 10.82 44.11 6.36
N ARG A 258 11.97 44.21 7.04
CA ARG A 258 13.15 43.37 6.79
C ARG A 258 12.94 41.93 7.26
N ASP A 259 12.41 41.74 8.46
CA ASP A 259 12.08 40.41 9.01
C ASP A 259 11.00 39.71 8.17
N VAL A 260 10.00 40.45 7.67
CA VAL A 260 8.97 39.92 6.76
C VAL A 260 9.57 39.53 5.41
N ALA A 261 10.56 40.26 4.89
CA ALA A 261 11.27 39.90 3.67
C ALA A 261 12.16 38.65 3.87
N GLU A 262 12.81 38.52 5.03
CA GLU A 262 13.60 37.34 5.38
C GLU A 262 12.73 36.09 5.53
N VAL A 263 11.59 36.20 6.23
CA VAL A 263 10.59 35.12 6.34
C VAL A 263 10.01 34.78 4.96
N GLY A 264 9.78 35.77 4.10
CA GLY A 264 9.39 35.55 2.70
C GLY A 264 10.40 34.71 1.93
N SER A 265 11.70 34.99 2.08
CA SER A 265 12.76 34.20 1.43
C SER A 265 12.90 32.79 2.03
N ALA A 266 12.72 32.64 3.34
CA ALA A 266 12.79 31.35 4.03
C ALA A 266 11.62 30.43 3.63
N ILE A 267 10.42 30.99 3.45
CA ILE A 267 9.25 30.24 2.95
C ILE A 267 9.48 29.80 1.50
N GLN A 268 10.02 30.69 0.65
CA GLN A 268 10.35 30.35 -0.73
C GLN A 268 11.45 29.27 -0.83
N MET A 269 12.48 29.33 0.03
CA MET A 269 13.51 28.29 0.12
C MET A 269 12.94 26.95 0.60
N ARG A 270 12.00 26.97 1.55
CA ARG A 270 11.31 25.76 2.03
C ARG A 270 10.44 25.13 0.95
N GLU A 271 9.67 25.93 0.21
CA GLU A 271 8.88 25.44 -0.93
C GLU A 271 9.77 24.90 -2.07
N ALA A 272 10.94 25.50 -2.29
CA ALA A 272 11.92 25.00 -3.26
C ALA A 272 12.52 23.65 -2.81
N CYS A 273 12.87 23.50 -1.54
CA CYS A 273 13.33 22.21 -0.98
C CYS A 273 12.24 21.13 -1.06
N GLU A 274 10.99 21.45 -0.71
CA GLU A 274 9.88 20.48 -0.81
C GLU A 274 9.63 20.04 -2.27
N LYS A 275 9.77 20.94 -3.24
CA LYS A 275 9.70 20.59 -4.68
C LYS A 275 10.90 19.75 -5.14
N ALA A 276 12.10 20.04 -4.63
CA ALA A 276 13.29 19.26 -4.94
C ALA A 276 13.23 17.83 -4.36
N ASP A 277 12.67 17.68 -3.16
CA ASP A 277 12.45 16.37 -2.54
C ASP A 277 11.38 15.56 -3.28
N LEU A 278 10.32 16.21 -3.79
CA LEU A 278 9.34 15.56 -4.66
C LEU A 278 9.98 15.07 -5.97
N MET A 279 10.77 15.91 -6.65
CA MET A 279 11.49 15.52 -7.87
C MET A 279 12.50 14.38 -7.62
N ARG A 280 13.18 14.38 -6.47
CA ARG A 280 14.11 13.31 -6.10
C ARG A 280 13.38 11.98 -5.88
N ASN A 281 12.18 12.01 -5.29
CA ASN A 281 11.37 10.81 -5.11
C ASN A 281 10.82 10.30 -6.46
N ASP A 282 10.38 11.20 -7.34
CA ASP A 282 9.92 10.84 -8.69
C ASP A 282 11.04 10.22 -9.53
N LEU A 283 12.29 10.70 -9.40
CA LEU A 283 13.46 10.10 -10.07
C LEU A 283 13.84 8.72 -9.52
N ARG A 284 13.64 8.50 -8.21
CA ARG A 284 13.91 7.21 -7.57
C ARG A 284 12.87 6.14 -7.94
N ASP A 285 11.64 6.56 -8.25
CA ASP A 285 10.57 5.70 -8.75
C ASP A 285 10.75 5.36 -10.26
N LEU A 286 11.71 6.01 -10.94
CA LEU A 286 12.03 5.80 -12.37
C LEU A 286 13.31 4.98 -12.60
N GLU A 287 14.03 4.56 -11.55
CA GLU A 287 15.06 3.52 -11.71
C GLU A 287 14.35 2.18 -11.98
N PRO A 288 14.42 1.61 -13.19
CA PRO A 288 13.92 0.26 -13.41
C PRO A 288 14.74 -0.68 -12.54
N MET A 289 14.06 -1.55 -11.80
CA MET A 289 14.67 -2.73 -11.20
C MET A 289 15.31 -3.52 -12.36
N GLU A 290 16.63 -3.42 -12.50
CA GLU A 290 17.41 -4.31 -13.37
C GLU A 290 17.22 -5.74 -12.83
N GLU A 291 16.43 -6.52 -13.57
CA GLU A 291 16.50 -7.99 -13.64
C GLU A 291 17.35 -8.39 -14.84
#